data_AF-A0A1M7TFH9-F1
#
_entry.id   AF-A0A1M7TFH9-F1
#
_cell.length_a   1.000
_cell.length_b   1.000
_cell.length_c   1.000
_cell.angle_alpha   90.00
_cell.angle_beta   90.00
_cell.angle_gamma   90.00
#
_symmetry.space_group_name_H-M   'P 1'
#
loop_
_entity.id
_entity.type
_entity.pdbx_description
1 polymer ?
#
loop_
_entity_poly.entity_id
_entity_poly.type
_entity_poly.pdbx_seq_one_letter_code
_entity_poly.pdbx_strand_id
1 'polypeptide(L)'
;MNKQIYGILFRQYKALELLYELMQEEFTLLQERRSSEVSNLEFSIHELLRQIAGERLDLRNLLGDITLLDYANLLPEEEAEELRSLFHKIDKLEQTTARQATFNTEISLALLDQSQSMLSFLHDSFIPKNNTIYGDKGLVKEQRPEAVLFRGRL
;
A
#
# COMPACT_ATOMS: atom_id res chain seq x y z
N MET A 1 9.89 -2.80 -36.97
CA MET A 1 9.09 -2.97 -35.74
C MET A 1 7.87 -2.05 -35.81
N ASN A 2 6.68 -2.48 -35.36
CA ASN A 2 5.50 -1.62 -35.37
C ASN A 2 5.68 -0.44 -34.38
N LYS A 3 5.77 0.78 -34.92
CA LYS A 3 6.00 2.02 -34.16
C LYS A 3 4.95 2.27 -33.08
N GLN A 4 3.71 1.81 -33.26
CA GLN A 4 2.66 1.96 -32.27
C GLN A 4 2.88 1.06 -31.06
N ILE A 5 3.17 -0.22 -31.28
CA ILE A 5 3.44 -1.20 -30.21
C ILE A 5 4.67 -0.76 -29.39
N TYR A 6 5.76 -0.41 -30.08
CA TYR A 6 6.96 0.08 -29.41
C TYR A 6 6.70 1.37 -28.63
N GLY A 7 5.96 2.31 -29.21
CA GLY A 7 5.61 3.56 -28.54
C GLY A 7 4.78 3.35 -27.27
N ILE A 8 3.85 2.40 -27.27
CA ILE A 8 3.08 2.03 -26.07
C ILE A 8 3.99 1.42 -25.01
N LEU A 9 4.83 0.44 -25.37
CA LEU A 9 5.74 -0.19 -24.41
C LEU A 9 6.74 0.80 -23.82
N PHE A 10 7.25 1.72 -24.63
CA PHE A 10 8.17 2.75 -24.15
C PHE A 10 7.48 3.70 -23.16
N ARG A 11 6.23 4.09 -23.41
CA ARG A 11 5.45 4.89 -22.47
C ARG A 11 5.14 4.12 -21.18
N GLN A 12 4.76 2.85 -21.27
CA GLN A 12 4.58 1.99 -20.09
C GLN A 12 5.85 1.89 -19.27
N TYR A 13 7.01 1.72 -19.92
CA TYR A 13 8.31 1.70 -19.26
C TYR A 13 8.57 3.00 -18.50
N LYS A 14 8.38 4.17 -19.14
CA LYS A 14 8.56 5.48 -18.49
C LYS A 14 7.54 5.76 -17.39
N ALA A 15 6.30 5.33 -17.57
CA ALA A 15 5.27 5.45 -16.55
C ALA A 15 5.60 4.59 -15.32
N LEU A 16 6.14 3.38 -15.51
CA LEU A 16 6.59 2.54 -14.39
C LEU A 16 7.84 3.08 -13.69
N GLU A 17 8.80 3.68 -14.42
CA GLU A 17 9.92 4.39 -13.79
C GLU A 17 9.42 5.52 -12.88
N LEU A 18 8.51 6.36 -13.39
CA LEU A 18 7.91 7.44 -12.61
C LEU A 18 7.10 6.90 -11.42
N LEU A 19 6.29 5.86 -11.63
CA LEU A 19 5.50 5.26 -10.56
C LEU A 19 6.40 4.76 -9.43
N TYR A 20 7.50 4.10 -9.76
CA TYR A 20 8.48 3.66 -8.77
C TYR A 20 9.06 4.84 -7.97
N GLU A 21 9.46 5.92 -8.64
CA GLU A 21 9.98 7.12 -7.97
C GLU A 21 8.94 7.75 -7.01
N LEU A 22 7.69 7.92 -7.46
CA LEU A 22 6.61 8.45 -6.62
C LEU A 22 6.36 7.56 -5.40
N MET A 23 6.46 6.24 -5.55
CA MET A 23 6.28 5.32 -4.43
C MET A 23 7.44 5.35 -3.44
N GLN A 24 8.67 5.64 -3.89
CA GLN A 24 9.79 5.89 -2.98
C GLN A 24 9.64 7.23 -2.23
N GLU A 25 9.12 8.26 -2.91
CA GLU A 25 8.80 9.54 -2.29
C GLU A 25 7.71 9.38 -1.21
N GLU A 26 6.64 8.64 -1.52
CA GLU A 26 5.56 8.33 -0.59
C GLU A 26 6.08 7.65 0.67
N PHE A 27 6.94 6.64 0.50
CA PHE A 27 7.60 5.96 1.60
C PHE A 27 8.36 6.92 2.51
N THR A 28 9.12 7.84 1.91
CA THR A 28 9.90 8.85 2.65
C THR A 28 8.98 9.79 3.42
N LEU A 29 7.90 10.28 2.81
CA LEU A 29 6.91 11.13 3.46
C LEU A 29 6.18 10.41 4.62
N LEU A 30 5.88 9.13 4.46
CA LEU A 30 5.29 8.28 5.51
C LEU A 30 6.25 8.13 6.68
N GLN A 31 7.54 7.89 6.43
CA GLN A 31 8.58 7.87 7.47
C GLN A 31 8.68 9.21 8.22
N GLU A 32 8.58 10.33 7.50
CA GLU A 32 8.59 11.69 8.06
C GLU A 32 7.27 12.09 8.75
N ARG A 33 6.23 11.24 8.70
CA ARG A 33 4.88 11.50 9.24
C ARG A 33 4.18 12.70 8.60
N ARG A 34 4.50 13.03 7.34
CA ARG A 34 3.96 14.17 6.59
C ARG A 34 2.67 13.81 5.84
N SER A 35 1.64 13.40 6.58
CA SER A 35 0.40 12.85 6.03
C SER A 35 -0.34 13.77 5.05
N SER A 36 -0.23 15.10 5.19
CA SER A 36 -0.88 16.05 4.28
C SER A 36 -0.30 16.04 2.86
N GLU A 37 0.99 15.70 2.73
CA GLU A 37 1.69 15.69 1.44
C GLU A 37 1.52 14.34 0.73
N VAL A 38 1.40 13.27 1.51
CA VAL A 38 1.07 11.92 1.02
C VAL A 38 -0.21 11.93 0.19
N SER A 39 -1.28 12.62 0.62
CA SER A 39 -2.55 12.64 -0.11
C SER A 39 -2.47 13.25 -1.52
N ASN A 40 -1.61 14.25 -1.74
CA ASN A 40 -1.41 14.81 -3.09
C ASN A 40 -0.66 13.81 -4.00
N LEU A 41 0.27 13.07 -3.40
CA LEU A 41 1.05 12.07 -4.08
C LEU A 41 0.21 10.83 -4.44
N GLU A 42 -0.68 10.40 -3.54
CA GLU A 42 -1.65 9.32 -3.77
C GLU A 42 -2.51 9.58 -5.00
N PHE A 43 -3.04 10.80 -5.15
CA PHE A 43 -3.82 11.17 -6.34
C PHE A 43 -3.00 10.99 -7.62
N SER A 44 -1.74 11.45 -7.60
CA SER A 44 -0.84 11.35 -8.74
C SER A 44 -0.51 9.89 -9.08
N ILE A 45 -0.27 9.07 -8.07
CA ILE A 45 -0.05 7.62 -8.20
C ILE A 45 -1.28 6.93 -8.81
N HIS A 46 -2.49 7.25 -8.33
CA HIS A 46 -3.73 6.66 -8.82
C HIS A 46 -4.02 7.01 -10.28
N GLU A 47 -3.84 8.26 -10.69
CA GLU A 47 -4.02 8.65 -12.08
C GLU A 47 -2.96 8.01 -12.99
N LEU A 48 -1.72 7.87 -12.52
CA LEU A 48 -0.68 7.18 -13.28
C LEU A 48 -0.99 5.68 -13.45
N LEU A 49 -1.47 5.00 -12.41
CA LEU A 49 -1.94 3.61 -12.49
C LEU A 49 -3.08 3.46 -13.50
N ARG A 50 -4.03 4.40 -13.50
CA ARG A 50 -5.12 4.42 -14.47
C ARG A 50 -4.61 4.55 -15.90
N GLN A 51 -3.63 5.42 -16.14
CA GLN A 51 -3.01 5.57 -17.46
C GLN A 51 -2.30 4.28 -17.90
N ILE A 52 -1.49 3.68 -17.03
CA ILE A 52 -0.79 2.41 -17.32
C ILE A 52 -1.80 1.30 -17.64
N ALA A 53 -2.89 1.20 -16.89
CA ALA A 53 -3.94 0.23 -17.16
C ALA A 53 -4.60 0.43 -18.54
N GLY A 54 -4.83 1.69 -18.93
CA GLY A 54 -5.29 2.05 -20.28
C GLY A 54 -4.31 1.60 -21.36
N GLU A 55 -3.02 1.90 -21.20
CA GLU A 55 -2.00 1.51 -22.17
C GLU A 55 -1.85 -0.01 -22.31
N ARG A 56 -2.02 -0.77 -21.22
CA ARG A 56 -2.03 -2.25 -21.26
C ARG A 56 -3.22 -2.78 -22.04
N LEU A 57 -4.38 -2.16 -21.88
CA LEU A 57 -5.58 -2.53 -22.61
C LEU A 57 -5.44 -2.20 -24.11
N ASP A 58 -4.89 -1.04 -24.45
CA ASP A 58 -4.59 -0.65 -25.84
C ASP A 58 -3.59 -1.63 -26.49
N LEU A 59 -2.52 -1.99 -25.77
CA LEU A 59 -1.55 -2.97 -26.25
C LEU A 59 -2.20 -4.33 -26.51
N ARG A 60 -3.04 -4.81 -25.58
CA ARG A 60 -3.79 -6.06 -25.74
C ARG A 60 -4.72 -6.01 -26.95
N ASN A 61 -5.42 -4.90 -27.16
CA ASN A 61 -6.30 -4.72 -28.31
C ASN A 61 -5.53 -4.72 -29.65
N LEU A 62 -4.31 -4.18 -29.66
CA LEU A 62 -3.44 -4.18 -30.85
C LEU A 62 -2.85 -5.55 -31.17
N LEU A 63 -2.48 -6.32 -30.14
CA LEU A 63 -1.91 -7.67 -30.30
C LEU A 63 -2.99 -8.73 -30.54
N GLY A 64 -4.24 -8.48 -30.13
CA GLY A 64 -5.33 -9.43 -30.21
C GLY A 64 -5.08 -10.62 -29.26
N ASP A 65 -5.14 -11.83 -29.80
CA ASP A 65 -4.93 -13.08 -29.05
C ASP A 65 -3.45 -13.52 -28.99
N ILE A 66 -2.55 -12.77 -29.62
CA ILE A 66 -1.12 -13.11 -29.68
C ILE A 66 -0.39 -12.45 -28.50
N THR A 67 0.54 -13.17 -27.86
CA THR A 67 1.36 -12.56 -26.80
C THR A 67 2.44 -11.63 -27.39
N LEU A 68 2.94 -10.70 -26.59
CA LEU A 68 4.03 -9.81 -27.04
C LEU A 68 5.30 -10.59 -27.42
N LEU A 69 5.59 -11.69 -26.72
CA LEU A 69 6.74 -12.55 -27.02
C LEU A 69 6.54 -13.35 -28.31
N ASP A 70 5.31 -13.81 -28.57
CA ASP A 70 4.98 -14.44 -29.85
C ASP A 70 5.08 -13.44 -31.01
N TYR A 71 4.66 -12.19 -30.78
CA TYR A 71 4.86 -11.11 -31.75
C TYR A 71 6.35 -10.85 -32.01
N ALA A 72 7.20 -10.89 -30.98
CA ALA A 72 8.65 -10.74 -31.14
C ALA A 72 9.25 -11.82 -32.06
N ASN A 73 8.72 -13.06 -32.03
CA ASN A 73 9.20 -14.16 -32.88
C ASN A 73 8.88 -13.96 -34.37
N LEU A 74 7.99 -13.03 -34.71
CA LEU A 74 7.63 -12.68 -36.09
C LEU A 74 8.49 -11.54 -36.66
N LEU A 75 9.33 -10.90 -35.84
CA LEU A 75 10.20 -9.80 -36.23
C LEU A 75 11.59 -10.29 -36.63
N PRO A 76 12.37 -9.48 -37.39
CA PRO A 76 13.81 -9.70 -37.55
C PRO A 76 14.51 -9.75 -36.19
N GLU A 77 15.56 -10.57 -36.07
CA GLU A 77 16.21 -10.87 -34.77
C GLU A 77 16.63 -9.61 -34.00
N GLU A 78 17.20 -8.60 -34.69
CA GLU A 78 17.64 -7.34 -34.06
C GLU A 78 16.47 -6.59 -33.41
N GLU A 79 15.32 -6.51 -34.10
CA GLU A 79 14.12 -5.86 -33.57
C GLU A 79 13.44 -6.71 -32.48
N ALA A 80 13.49 -8.04 -32.63
CA ALA A 80 12.96 -8.98 -31.64
C ALA A 80 13.74 -8.89 -30.33
N GLU A 81 15.06 -8.78 -30.39
CA GLU A 81 15.93 -8.62 -29.23
C GLU A 81 15.70 -7.27 -28.52
N GLU A 82 15.55 -6.18 -29.27
CA GLU A 82 15.19 -4.87 -28.70
C GLU A 82 13.85 -4.94 -27.95
N LEU A 83 12.85 -5.56 -28.56
CA LEU A 83 11.51 -5.71 -27.96
C LEU A 83 11.54 -6.59 -26.70
N ARG A 84 12.24 -7.72 -26.74
CA ARG A 84 12.42 -8.61 -25.58
C ARG A 84 13.16 -7.90 -24.44
N SER A 85 14.19 -7.14 -24.76
CA SER A 85 14.94 -6.33 -23.78
C SER A 85 14.05 -5.30 -23.11
N LEU A 86 13.22 -4.58 -23.88
CA LEU A 86 12.26 -3.62 -23.32
C LEU A 86 11.21 -4.30 -22.45
N PHE A 87 10.67 -5.44 -22.89
CA PHE A 87 9.72 -6.23 -22.11
C PHE A 87 10.31 -6.67 -20.76
N HIS A 88 11.55 -7.20 -20.75
CA HIS A 88 12.21 -7.59 -19.51
C HIS A 88 12.48 -6.42 -18.55
N LYS A 89 12.78 -5.24 -19.08
CA LYS A 89 12.93 -4.03 -18.26
C LYS A 89 11.61 -3.64 -17.59
N ILE A 90 10.51 -3.69 -18.35
CA ILE A 90 9.15 -3.43 -17.84
C ILE A 90 8.78 -4.43 -16.75
N ASP A 91 8.95 -5.73 -16.99
CA ASP A 91 8.65 -6.79 -16.01
C ASP A 91 9.46 -6.60 -14.71
N LYS A 92 10.76 -6.30 -14.84
CA LYS A 92 11.61 -6.02 -13.67
C LYS A 92 11.10 -4.81 -12.89
N LEU A 93 10.74 -3.72 -13.57
CA LEU A 93 10.23 -2.51 -12.93
C LEU A 93 8.88 -2.75 -12.26
N GLU A 94 7.98 -3.51 -12.88
CA GLU A 94 6.70 -3.88 -12.29
C GLU A 94 6.92 -4.65 -10.98
N GLN A 95 7.83 -5.63 -10.98
CA GLN A 95 8.16 -6.39 -9.78
C GLN A 95 8.77 -5.52 -8.67
N THR A 96 9.68 -4.59 -9.00
CA THR A 96 10.27 -3.69 -7.99
C THR A 96 9.26 -2.71 -7.44
N THR A 97 8.38 -2.18 -8.30
CA THR A 97 7.30 -1.27 -7.92
C THR A 97 6.29 -1.96 -7.02
N ALA A 98 5.92 -3.21 -7.33
CA ALA A 98 5.04 -4.01 -6.49
C ALA A 98 5.62 -4.24 -5.09
N ARG A 99 6.93 -4.49 -4.97
CA ARG A 99 7.59 -4.61 -3.66
C ARG A 99 7.57 -3.30 -2.88
N GLN A 100 7.83 -2.18 -3.56
CA GLN A 100 7.75 -0.85 -2.92
C GLN A 100 6.32 -0.58 -2.41
N ALA A 101 5.30 -1.01 -3.15
CA ALA A 101 3.89 -0.87 -2.76
C ALA A 101 3.59 -1.59 -1.45
N THR A 102 4.14 -2.81 -1.32
CA THR A 102 4.04 -3.58 -0.08
C THR A 102 4.66 -2.82 1.08
N PHE A 103 5.85 -2.25 0.93
CA PHE A 103 6.48 -1.47 2.00
C PHE A 103 5.66 -0.23 2.39
N ASN A 104 5.10 0.49 1.42
CA ASN A 104 4.24 1.65 1.68
C ASN A 104 2.95 1.25 2.43
N THR A 105 2.40 0.08 2.09
CA THR A 105 1.24 -0.48 2.79
C THR A 105 1.58 -0.87 4.23
N GLU A 106 2.70 -1.57 4.43
CA GLU A 106 3.15 -2.03 5.75
C GLU A 106 3.42 -0.85 6.70
N ILE A 107 4.12 0.19 6.23
CA ILE A 107 4.39 1.36 7.08
C ILE A 107 3.11 2.15 7.40
N SER A 108 2.20 2.29 6.44
CA SER A 108 0.91 2.95 6.66
C SER A 108 0.06 2.22 7.71
N LEU A 109 0.01 0.88 7.66
CA LEU A 109 -0.65 0.06 8.67
C LEU A 109 0.02 0.21 10.05
N ALA A 110 1.35 0.18 10.10
CA ALA A 110 2.07 0.36 11.35
C ALA A 110 1.82 1.74 11.99
N LEU A 111 1.75 2.81 11.18
CA LEU A 111 1.41 4.16 11.64
C LEU A 111 -0.04 4.23 12.16
N LEU A 112 -0.97 3.55 11.48
CA LEU A 112 -2.36 3.45 11.92
C LEU A 112 -2.45 2.76 13.29
N ASP A 113 -1.82 1.59 13.46
CA ASP A 113 -1.80 0.85 14.73
C ASP A 113 -1.20 1.70 15.85
N GLN A 114 -0.12 2.44 15.55
CA GLN A 114 0.50 3.35 16.50
C GLN A 114 -0.47 4.45 16.96
N SER A 115 -1.21 5.05 16.02
CA SER A 115 -2.16 6.12 16.32
C SER A 115 -3.34 5.62 17.19
N GLN A 116 -3.85 4.42 16.91
CA GLN A 116 -4.92 3.79 17.67
C GLN A 116 -4.49 3.46 19.10
N SER A 117 -3.27 2.94 19.26
CA SER A 117 -2.68 2.67 20.57
C SER A 117 -2.52 3.95 21.40
N MET A 118 -2.03 5.04 20.80
CA MET A 118 -1.93 6.34 21.48
C MET A 118 -3.29 6.90 21.89
N LEU A 119 -4.30 6.82 21.01
CA LEU A 119 -5.67 7.24 21.34
C LEU A 119 -6.26 6.43 22.49
N SER A 120 -6.06 5.11 22.47
CA SER A 120 -6.50 4.22 23.55
C SER A 120 -5.83 4.57 24.87
N PHE A 121 -4.52 4.83 24.85
CA PHE A 121 -3.77 5.27 26.03
C PHE A 121 -4.28 6.61 26.58
N LEU A 122 -4.53 7.59 25.72
CA LEU A 122 -5.09 8.88 26.14
C LEU A 122 -6.48 8.70 26.73
N HIS A 123 -7.34 7.92 26.07
CA HIS A 123 -8.68 7.60 26.56
C HIS A 123 -8.63 6.93 27.95
N ASP A 124 -7.76 5.93 28.14
CA ASP A 124 -7.55 5.25 29.42
C ASP A 124 -6.96 6.15 30.51
N SER A 125 -6.22 7.20 30.11
CA SER A 125 -5.61 8.18 31.02
C SER A 125 -6.59 9.28 31.42
N PHE A 126 -7.53 9.63 30.54
CA PHE A 126 -8.56 10.66 30.78
C PHE A 126 -9.82 10.10 31.43
N ILE A 127 -10.14 8.81 31.26
CA ILE A 127 -11.17 8.15 32.05
C ILE A 127 -10.62 7.91 33.46
N PRO A 128 -11.19 8.53 34.50
CA PRO A 128 -10.73 8.29 35.86
C PRO A 128 -10.95 6.81 36.20
N LYS A 129 -9.86 6.08 36.49
CA LYS A 129 -9.89 4.69 37.01
C LYS A 129 -10.41 4.58 38.46
N ASN A 130 -11.14 5.59 38.93
CA ASN A 130 -11.64 5.67 40.28
C ASN A 130 -13.15 5.47 40.29
N ASN A 131 -13.55 4.20 40.39
CA ASN A 131 -14.85 3.84 40.94
C ASN A 131 -14.88 3.99 42.48
N THR A 132 -13.98 4.81 43.05
CA THR A 132 -14.10 5.35 44.40
C THR A 132 -15.17 6.42 44.36
N ILE A 133 -16.42 5.97 44.50
CA ILE A 133 -17.54 6.81 44.90
C ILE A 133 -17.13 7.48 46.20
N TYR A 134 -16.70 8.75 46.13
CA TYR A 134 -16.65 9.61 47.30
C TYR A 134 -18.10 9.76 47.78
N GLY A 135 -18.48 8.98 48.79
CA GLY A 135 -19.65 9.34 49.58
C GLY A 135 -19.40 10.69 50.24
N ASP A 136 -20.46 11.46 50.46
CA ASP A 136 -20.52 12.80 51.08
C ASP A 136 -19.82 12.91 52.48
N LYS A 137 -19.21 11.82 52.97
CA LYS A 137 -18.48 11.71 54.24
C LYS A 137 -17.07 11.09 54.12
N GLY A 138 -16.51 10.96 52.91
CA GLY A 138 -15.09 10.63 52.71
C GLY A 138 -14.67 9.22 53.15
N LEU A 139 -15.55 8.21 53.09
CA LEU A 139 -15.20 6.83 53.40
C LEU A 139 -14.95 6.03 52.12
N VAL A 140 -13.72 5.53 51.96
CA VAL A 140 -13.33 4.58 50.90
C VAL A 140 -13.98 3.22 51.22
N LYS A 141 -14.89 2.77 50.37
CA LYS A 141 -15.50 1.44 50.48
C LYS A 141 -14.77 0.49 49.54
N GLU A 142 -13.90 -0.36 50.08
CA GLU A 142 -13.34 -1.48 49.30
C GLU A 142 -14.48 -2.44 48.93
N GLN A 143 -14.70 -2.65 47.63
CA GLN A 143 -15.57 -3.73 47.16
C GLN A 143 -14.87 -5.07 47.43
N ARG A 144 -15.42 -5.87 48.34
CA ARG A 144 -15.05 -7.27 48.49
C ARG A 144 -15.55 -8.06 47.27
N PRO A 145 -14.72 -8.90 46.63
CA PRO A 145 -15.19 -9.80 45.59
C PRO A 145 -15.90 -11.00 46.25
N GLU A 146 -17.21 -10.92 46.45
CA GLU A 146 -18.02 -12.08 46.81
C GLU A 146 -18.46 -12.82 45.54
N ALA A 147 -17.62 -13.75 45.10
CA ALA A 147 -18.04 -14.89 44.30
C ALA A 147 -17.08 -16.06 44.54
N VAL A 148 -17.06 -16.61 45.76
CA VAL A 148 -16.48 -17.94 46.01
C VAL A 148 -17.63 -18.94 45.96
N LEU A 149 -17.64 -19.72 44.88
CA LEU A 149 -18.47 -20.91 44.70
C LEU A 149 -18.17 -21.92 45.82
N PHE A 150 -19.02 -21.97 46.85
CA PHE A 150 -18.96 -23.04 47.84
C PHE A 150 -19.45 -24.37 47.23
N ARG A 151 -18.49 -25.21 46.83
CA ARG A 151 -18.60 -26.67 46.79
C ARG A 151 -18.58 -27.20 48.23
N GLY A 152 -19.52 -28.06 48.63
CA GLY A 152 -19.37 -28.90 49.82
C GLY A 152 -20.67 -29.36 50.47
N ARG A 153 -20.95 -30.67 50.34
CA ARG A 153 -22.07 -31.45 50.89
C ARG A 153 -22.33 -31.23 52.39
N LEU A 154 -23.61 -31.18 52.78
CA LEU A 154 -24.34 -32.26 53.48
C LEU A 154 -25.84 -32.02 53.37
#